data_AF-K0R0U9-F1
#
_entry.id   AF-K0R0U9-F1
#
_cell.length_a   1.000
_cell.length_b   1.000
_cell.length_c   1.000
_cell.angle_alpha   90.00
_cell.angle_beta   90.00
_cell.angle_gamma   90.00
#
_symmetry.space_group_name_H-M   'P 1'
#
loop_
_entity.id
_entity.type
_entity.pdbx_description
1 polymer ?
#
loop_
_entity_poly.entity_id
_entity_poly.type
_entity_poly.pdbx_seq_one_letter_code
_entity_poly.pdbx_strand_id
1 'polypeptide(L)' 'MSEDCTTVVLFIVNRSDCESIRACHEKCPVFASVLSEVVAAGVKAVGVRVRWTEEGDCYFDGLIPVLT' A
#
# COMPACT_ATOMS: atom_id res chain seq x y z
N MET A 1 2.77 -10.24 -28.67
CA MET A 1 3.58 -9.63 -27.60
C MET A 1 2.67 -9.58 -26.39
N SER A 2 2.94 -10.35 -25.34
CA SER A 2 2.22 -10.19 -24.07
C SER A 2 2.59 -8.81 -23.53
N GLU A 3 1.61 -7.96 -23.29
CA GLU A 3 1.85 -6.70 -22.60
C GLU A 3 2.53 -6.99 -21.26
N ASP A 4 3.65 -6.32 -21.01
CA ASP A 4 4.38 -6.43 -19.76
C ASP A 4 3.62 -5.63 -18.70
N CYS A 5 2.61 -6.25 -18.10
CA CYS A 5 1.72 -5.64 -17.13
C CYS A 5 2.22 -5.96 -15.71
N THR A 6 2.56 -4.92 -14.94
CA THR A 6 2.92 -5.09 -13.53
C THR A 6 1.67 -5.07 -12.65
N THR A 7 1.42 -6.17 -11.94
CA THR A 7 0.36 -6.23 -10.93
C THR A 7 0.78 -5.48 -9.66
N VAL A 8 -0.10 -4.61 -9.14
CA VAL A 8 0.17 -3.77 -7.96
C VAL A 8 -1.00 -3.83 -6.98
N VAL A 9 -0.70 -4.00 -5.69
CA VAL A 9 -1.61 -3.69 -4.58
C VAL A 9 -1.28 -2.28 -4.09
N LEU A 10 -2.22 -1.35 -4.27
CA LEU A 10 -2.07 0.05 -3.86
C LEU A 10 -2.78 0.29 -2.53
N PHE A 11 -2.03 0.75 -1.53
CA PHE A 11 -2.57 1.20 -0.25
C PHE A 11 -2.62 2.73 -0.22
N ILE A 12 -3.82 3.29 -0.06
CA ILE A 12 -4.00 4.72 0.16
C ILE A 12 -3.90 5.01 1.66
N VAL A 13 -2.89 5.78 2.03
CA VAL A 13 -2.54 6.03 3.42
C VAL A 13 -3.02 7.41 3.81
N ASN A 14 -4.19 7.43 4.44
CA ASN A 14 -4.83 8.64 4.93
C ASN A 14 -4.38 8.97 6.36
N ARG A 15 -3.07 9.16 6.53
CA ARG A 15 -2.44 9.44 7.81
C ARG A 15 -1.08 10.13 7.56
N SER A 16 -0.99 11.42 7.88
CA SER A 16 0.13 12.29 7.49
C SER A 16 1.45 11.96 8.19
N ASP A 17 1.40 11.45 9.42
CA ASP A 17 2.55 11.01 10.22
C ASP A 17 2.96 9.55 9.95
N CYS A 18 2.36 8.90 8.95
CA CYS A 18 2.66 7.50 8.65
C CYS A 18 3.97 7.39 7.86
N GLU A 19 4.92 6.65 8.42
CA GLU A 19 6.23 6.40 7.80
C GLU A 19 6.32 5.03 7.12
N SER A 20 5.44 4.08 7.47
CA SER A 20 5.36 2.73 6.87
C SER A 20 4.03 2.07 7.20
N ILE A 21 3.66 1.02 6.44
CA ILE A 21 2.47 0.20 6.71
C ILE A 21 2.81 -1.28 6.71
N ARG A 22 1.99 -2.07 7.40
CA ARG A 22 1.96 -3.53 7.31
C ARG A 22 0.53 -4.01 7.30
N ALA A 23 0.29 -5.22 6.77
CA ALA A 23 -0.97 -5.89 7.02
C ALA A 23 -1.15 -6.15 8.53
N CYS A 24 -2.31 -5.79 9.08
CA CYS A 24 -2.62 -6.01 10.50
C CYS A 24 -3.03 -7.46 10.72
N HIS A 25 -2.03 -8.34 10.88
CA HIS A 25 -2.22 -9.77 11.14
C HIS A 25 -3.18 -10.03 12.32
N GLU A 26 -3.12 -9.19 13.35
CA GLU A 26 -3.96 -9.29 14.56
C GLU A 26 -5.45 -9.11 14.27
N LYS A 27 -5.80 -8.42 13.18
CA LYS A 27 -7.18 -8.20 12.74
C LYS A 27 -7.58 -9.15 11.63
N CYS A 28 -6.65 -9.47 10.72
CA CYS A 28 -6.89 -10.39 9.62
C CYS A 28 -5.62 -11.17 9.27
N PRO A 29 -5.41 -12.36 9.88
CA PRO A 29 -4.22 -13.17 9.62
C PRO A 29 -4.18 -13.69 8.19
N VAL A 30 -5.34 -13.99 7.60
CA VAL A 30 -5.46 -14.45 6.20
C VAL A 30 -4.95 -13.38 5.23
N PHE A 31 -5.40 -12.13 5.38
CA PHE A 31 -4.94 -11.04 4.50
C PHE A 31 -3.45 -10.79 4.64
N ALA A 32 -2.90 -10.85 5.86
CA ALA A 32 -1.47 -10.68 6.09
C ALA A 32 -0.65 -11.80 5.42
N SER A 33 -1.08 -13.06 5.53
CA SER A 33 -0.44 -14.20 4.85
C SER A 33 -0.46 -14.03 3.34
N VAL A 34 -1.66 -13.80 2.77
CA VAL A 34 -1.84 -13.67 1.32
C VAL A 34 -1.06 -12.48 0.76
N LEU A 35 -1.02 -11.34 1.46
CA LEU A 35 -0.23 -10.19 1.02
C LEU A 35 1.26 -10.53 0.92
N SER A 36 1.80 -11.23 1.92
CA SER A 36 3.20 -11.66 1.92
C SER A 36 3.46 -12.66 0.78
N GLU A 37 2.57 -13.64 0.58
CA GLU A 37 2.65 -14.64 -0.50
C GLU A 37 2.65 -14.01 -1.90
N VAL A 38 1.73 -13.08 -2.19
CA VAL A 38 1.65 -12.45 -3.52
C VAL A 38 2.83 -11.50 -3.78
N VAL A 39 3.33 -10.82 -2.75
CA VAL A 39 4.53 -9.98 -2.88
C VAL A 39 5.76 -10.84 -3.16
N ALA A 40 5.91 -11.97 -2.47
CA ALA A 40 6.95 -12.96 -2.78
C ALA A 40 6.83 -13.54 -4.20
N ALA A 41 5.61 -13.62 -4.74
CA ALA A 41 5.34 -14.05 -6.11
C ALA A 41 5.54 -12.95 -7.18
N GLY A 42 5.92 -11.72 -6.79
CA GLY A 42 6.26 -10.63 -7.71
C GLY A 42 5.20 -9.55 -7.88
N VAL A 43 4.08 -9.62 -7.16
CA VAL A 43 3.12 -8.50 -7.09
C VAL A 43 3.76 -7.35 -6.30
N LYS A 44 3.74 -6.13 -6.82
CA LYS A 44 4.26 -4.98 -6.07
C LYS A 44 3.23 -4.52 -5.04
N ALA A 45 3.66 -4.24 -3.82
CA ALA A 45 2.85 -3.53 -2.83
C ALA A 45 3.38 -2.10 -2.68
N VAL A 46 2.50 -1.11 -2.79
CA VAL A 46 2.88 0.31 -2.76
C VAL A 46 1.98 1.05 -1.78
N GLY A 47 2.59 1.72 -0.79
CA GLY A 47 1.91 2.68 0.07
C GLY A 47 2.00 4.07 -0.53
N VAL A 48 0.87 4.71 -0.79
CA VAL A 48 0.78 6.11 -1.22
C VAL A 48 0.21 6.93 -0.07
N ARG A 49 1.03 7.81 0.50
CA ARG A 49 0.55 8.79 1.48
C ARG A 49 -0.17 9.91 0.75
N VAL A 50 -1.32 10.29 1.29
CA VAL A 50 -2.09 11.44 0.81
C VAL A 50 -2.15 12.52 1.87
N ARG A 51 -2.19 13.77 1.41
CA ARG A 51 -2.36 14.95 2.25
C ARG A 51 -3.67 15.62 1.91
N TRP A 52 -4.45 15.93 2.94
CA TRP A 52 -5.69 16.70 2.82
C TRP A 52 -5.43 18.16 3.15
N THR A 53 -6.14 19.05 2.44
CA THR A 53 -6.22 20.47 2.82
C THR A 53 -7.48 20.73 3.64
N GLU A 54 -7.59 21.92 4.22
CA GLU A 54 -8.76 22.32 5.02
C GLU A 54 -10.02 22.49 4.15
N GLU A 55 -9.84 22.76 2.85
CA GLU A 55 -10.90 22.90 1.85
C GLU A 55 -11.46 21.54 1.38
N GLY A 56 -10.84 20.43 1.78
CA GLY A 56 -11.28 19.09 1.44
C GLY A 56 -10.65 18.51 0.17
N ASP A 57 -9.58 19.12 -0.35
CA ASP A 57 -8.82 18.56 -1.45
C ASP A 57 -7.79 17.54 -0.97
N CYS A 58 -7.43 16.58 -1.84
CA CYS A 58 -6.51 15.49 -1.53
C CYS A 58 -5.42 15.38 -2.60
N TYR A 59 -4.16 15.32 -2.16
CA TYR A 59 -3.00 15.29 -3.04
C TYR A 59 -2.01 14.18 -2.64
N PHE A 60 -1.26 13.70 -3.63
CA PHE A 60 -0.13 12.80 -3.41
C PHE A 60 0.94 13.46 -2.55
N ASP A 61 1.35 12.79 -1.46
CA ASP A 61 2.31 13.30 -0.46
C ASP A 61 3.55 12.41 -0.30
N GLY A 62 3.67 11.39 -1.15
CA GLY A 62 4.84 10.52 -1.21
C GLY A 62 4.52 9.03 -1.15
N LEU A 63 5.55 8.23 -1.41
CA LEU A 63 5.50 6.79 -1.20
C LEU A 63 5.98 6.44 0.20
N ILE A 64 5.36 5.44 0.81
CA ILE A 64 5.82 4.87 2.07
C ILE A 64 6.00 3.35 1.93
N PRO A 65 6.97 2.75 2.65
CA PRO A 65 7.23 1.32 2.59
C PRO A 65 6.02 0.49 3.04
N VAL A 66 5.78 -0.61 2.33
CA VAL A 66 4.91 -1.71 2.78
C VAL A 66 5.81 -2.82 3.32
N LEU A 67 5.67 -3.11 4.61
CA LEU A 67 6.40 -4.16 5.31
C LEU A 67 5.62 -5.47 5.16
N THR A 68 6.27 -6.48 4.58
CA THR A 68 5.71 -7.82 4.28
C THR A 68 6.61 -8.93 4.71
#